data_AF-A0A2W6VGW0-F1
#
_entry.id   AF-A0A2W6VGW0-F1
#
_cell.length_a   1.000
_cell.length_b   1.000
_cell.length_c   1.000
_cell.angle_alpha   90.00
_cell.angle_beta   90.00
_cell.angle_gamma   90.00
#
_symmetry.space_group_name_H-M   'P 1'
#
loop_
_entity.id
_entity.type
_entity.pdbx_description
1 polymer ?
#
loop_
_entity_poly.entity_id
_entity_poly.type
_entity_poly.pdbx_seq_one_letter_code
_entity_poly.pdbx_strand_id
1 'polypeptide(L)'
;MTWLLKPYPLQDAALAGDLWVHPALTPQPKVIAQVSAAGAWTNWIDVDLWADRPLDTFALLFHNGPMGGSWKAYGRTDADGPPAGPWIDDPATELFEYVGWGEFPPSADGVFRDRRAHALMTLPAPRPVRYLRIYINWPGPADLNPWNLGVIAIGKRWEPGRDTNEMRGFDWGSGWRANDPSEVRTHDGGEQSSWRRAVVPEVRGTFSHLTDAEVSELKAIIMAAARTEPLLLVESSDALGDAGMPQKIHYGSLIEVDFFGRTQPNKSRFELRLRNWL
;
A
#
# COMPACT_ATOMS: atom_id res chain seq x y z
N MET A 1 2.03 7.09 -13.82
CA MET A 1 1.16 8.21 -13.37
C MET A 1 0.91 8.13 -11.86
N THR A 2 0.83 9.27 -11.14
CA THR A 2 0.60 9.30 -9.68
C THR A 2 -0.89 9.20 -9.34
N TRP A 3 -1.22 8.37 -8.37
CA TRP A 3 -2.60 8.10 -7.96
C TRP A 3 -2.71 7.88 -6.44
N LEU A 4 -3.94 7.95 -5.93
CA LEU A 4 -4.27 7.78 -4.52
C LEU A 4 -5.25 6.62 -4.34
N LEU A 5 -5.08 5.83 -3.28
CA LEU A 5 -6.02 4.80 -2.87
C LEU A 5 -6.34 4.99 -1.39
N LYS A 6 -7.64 5.00 -1.06
CA LYS A 6 -8.12 4.68 0.28
C LYS A 6 -8.36 3.16 0.33
N PRO A 7 -7.57 2.39 1.09
CA PRO A 7 -7.76 0.95 1.17
C PRO A 7 -9.16 0.60 1.68
N TYR A 8 -9.73 -0.49 1.17
CA TYR A 8 -10.96 -1.04 1.73
C TYR A 8 -10.74 -1.57 3.14
N PRO A 9 -11.74 -1.43 4.03
CA PRO A 9 -11.66 -2.04 5.34
C PRO A 9 -11.63 -3.56 5.19
N LEU A 10 -10.65 -4.20 5.83
CA LEU A 10 -10.53 -5.64 5.91
C LEU A 10 -10.90 -6.04 7.34
N GLN A 11 -11.90 -6.90 7.51
CA GLN A 11 -12.30 -7.38 8.84
C GLN A 11 -11.85 -8.81 9.06
N ASP A 12 -12.08 -9.68 8.08
CA ASP A 12 -11.79 -11.10 8.20
C ASP A 12 -10.83 -11.53 7.09
N ALA A 13 -9.67 -12.04 7.50
CA ALA A 13 -8.84 -12.87 6.63
C ALA A 13 -8.86 -14.29 7.18
N ALA A 14 -9.39 -15.22 6.39
CA ALA A 14 -9.43 -16.63 6.70
C ALA A 14 -8.15 -17.31 6.18
N LEU A 15 -7.69 -18.33 6.91
CA LEU A 15 -6.42 -18.99 6.68
C LEU A 15 -6.59 -20.41 6.17
N ALA A 16 -5.72 -20.81 5.26
CA ALA A 16 -5.34 -22.20 5.10
C ALA A 16 -3.84 -22.32 4.74
N GLY A 17 -3.19 -23.34 5.30
CA GLY A 17 -1.73 -23.54 5.27
C GLY A 17 -1.05 -23.21 6.61
N ASP A 18 0.28 -23.19 6.64
CA ASP A 18 1.12 -22.89 7.81
C ASP A 18 1.32 -21.36 8.00
N LEU A 19 0.21 -20.62 7.94
CA LEU A 19 0.19 -19.16 7.97
C LEU A 19 -0.50 -18.66 9.25
N TRP A 20 0.13 -17.75 9.98
CA TRP A 20 -0.44 -17.08 11.16
C TRP A 20 -0.89 -15.68 10.78
N VAL A 21 -2.18 -15.37 10.88
CA VAL A 21 -2.72 -14.02 10.69
C VAL A 21 -3.19 -13.44 12.02
N HIS A 22 -2.82 -12.19 12.30
CA HIS A 22 -3.35 -11.50 13.46
C HIS A 22 -4.84 -11.18 13.20
N PRO A 23 -5.78 -11.56 14.07
CA PRO A 23 -7.23 -11.46 13.84
C PRO A 23 -7.78 -10.02 13.78
N ALA A 24 -6.90 -9.02 13.80
CA ALA A 24 -7.25 -7.64 13.56
C ALA A 24 -6.35 -7.15 12.42
N LEU A 25 -6.90 -7.10 11.21
CA LEU A 25 -6.31 -6.39 10.08
C LEU A 25 -6.41 -4.89 10.35
N THR A 26 -5.68 -4.44 11.37
CA THR A 26 -5.63 -3.03 11.69
C THR A 26 -4.91 -2.33 10.55
N PRO A 27 -5.35 -1.12 10.17
CA PRO A 27 -4.68 -0.37 9.12
C PRO A 27 -3.19 -0.13 9.42
N GLN A 28 -2.80 -0.12 10.71
CA GLN A 28 -1.44 0.12 11.19
C GLN A 28 -0.49 -1.01 10.77
N PRO A 29 0.74 -0.71 10.32
CA PRO A 29 1.76 -1.71 10.04
C PRO A 29 2.09 -2.48 11.31
N LYS A 30 1.61 -3.72 11.36
CA LYS A 30 1.95 -4.75 12.33
C LYS A 30 2.08 -6.03 11.54
N VAL A 31 2.80 -7.03 12.03
CA VAL A 31 2.81 -8.33 11.34
C VAL A 31 1.38 -8.87 11.32
N ILE A 32 0.74 -8.83 10.15
CA ILE A 32 -0.62 -9.32 9.93
C ILE A 32 -0.62 -10.72 9.37
N ALA A 33 0.48 -11.18 8.77
CA ALA A 33 0.62 -12.53 8.22
C ALA A 33 2.06 -13.00 8.39
N GLN A 34 2.24 -14.25 8.82
CA GLN A 34 3.53 -14.91 8.95
C GLN A 34 3.48 -16.32 8.34
N VAL A 35 4.40 -16.67 7.44
CA VAL A 35 4.54 -18.00 6.85
C VAL A 35 5.77 -18.68 7.43
N SER A 36 5.58 -19.82 8.10
CA SER A 36 6.65 -20.60 8.75
C SER A 36 7.09 -21.84 7.99
N ALA A 37 6.46 -22.17 6.86
CA ALA A 37 6.85 -23.29 6.00
C ALA A 37 7.14 -22.82 4.57
N ALA A 38 8.32 -23.17 4.06
CA ALA A 38 8.69 -22.93 2.68
C ALA A 38 7.88 -23.83 1.76
N GLY A 39 7.42 -23.28 0.65
CA GLY A 39 6.57 -24.01 -0.30
C GLY A 39 6.14 -23.12 -1.44
N ALA A 40 6.19 -23.67 -2.65
CA ALA A 40 5.68 -23.00 -3.82
C ALA A 40 4.16 -23.10 -3.83
N TRP A 41 3.48 -21.96 -3.64
CA TRP A 41 2.03 -21.83 -3.85
C TRP A 41 1.15 -22.68 -2.91
N THR A 42 1.70 -23.16 -1.80
CA THR A 42 0.96 -23.95 -0.79
C THR A 42 0.37 -23.11 0.33
N ASN A 43 0.81 -21.85 0.46
CA ASN A 43 0.35 -20.92 1.48
C ASN A 43 -0.49 -19.82 0.82
N TRP A 44 -1.66 -19.54 1.40
CA TRP A 44 -2.50 -18.45 0.92
C TRP A 44 -3.23 -17.69 2.03
N ILE A 45 -3.65 -16.47 1.67
CA ILE A 45 -4.46 -15.58 2.51
C ILE A 45 -5.79 -15.37 1.79
N ASP A 46 -6.90 -15.69 2.45
CA ASP A 46 -8.24 -15.34 1.96
C ASP A 46 -8.68 -14.02 2.57
N VAL A 47 -9.26 -13.14 1.75
CA VAL A 47 -9.77 -11.83 2.17
C VAL A 47 -11.21 -11.70 1.67
N ASP A 48 -12.14 -11.35 2.56
CA ASP A 48 -13.52 -11.00 2.22
C ASP A 48 -13.72 -9.47 2.29
N LEU A 49 -14.20 -8.90 1.18
CA LEU A 49 -14.54 -7.48 1.03
C LEU A 49 -15.99 -7.15 1.45
N TRP A 50 -16.71 -8.13 2.00
CA TRP A 50 -18.10 -8.13 2.46
C TRP A 50 -19.17 -8.02 1.38
N ALA A 51 -18.83 -7.39 0.26
CA ALA A 51 -19.69 -7.21 -0.90
C ALA A 51 -18.84 -7.13 -2.15
N ASP A 52 -19.46 -7.25 -3.31
CA ASP A 52 -18.82 -6.96 -4.57
C ASP A 52 -18.41 -5.49 -4.61
N ARG A 53 -17.10 -5.24 -4.68
CA ARG A 53 -16.50 -3.91 -4.79
C ARG A 53 -15.66 -3.79 -6.05
N PRO A 54 -15.66 -2.64 -6.73
CA PRO A 54 -14.75 -2.41 -7.84
C PRO A 54 -13.31 -2.39 -7.32
N LEU A 55 -12.43 -3.21 -7.87
CA LEU A 55 -11.05 -3.32 -7.45
C LEU A 55 -10.15 -3.25 -8.69
N ASP A 56 -9.14 -2.39 -8.63
CA ASP A 56 -8.11 -2.27 -9.65
C ASP A 56 -6.71 -2.29 -9.06
N THR A 57 -6.56 -2.18 -7.74
CA THR A 57 -5.26 -1.98 -7.09
C THR A 57 -5.11 -2.96 -5.94
N PHE A 58 -3.96 -3.60 -5.91
CA PHE A 58 -3.57 -4.54 -4.88
C PHE A 58 -2.13 -4.29 -4.45
N ALA A 59 -1.88 -4.16 -3.15
CA ALA A 59 -0.54 -3.98 -2.62
C ALA A 59 -0.29 -4.80 -1.35
N LEU A 60 0.88 -5.44 -1.30
CA LEU A 60 1.45 -6.05 -0.11
C LEU A 60 2.53 -5.12 0.42
N LEU A 61 2.38 -4.60 1.63
CA LEU A 61 3.31 -3.62 2.16
C LEU A 61 4.03 -4.14 3.39
N PHE A 62 5.28 -3.69 3.55
CA PHE A 62 6.12 -3.99 4.71
C PHE A 62 6.37 -5.50 4.89
N HIS A 63 6.67 -6.21 3.80
CA HIS A 63 7.03 -7.63 3.88
C HIS A 63 8.55 -7.86 3.84
N ASN A 64 9.01 -9.02 4.29
CA ASN A 64 10.45 -9.40 4.31
C ASN A 64 10.83 -10.49 3.28
N GLY A 65 9.99 -10.71 2.25
CA GLY A 65 10.26 -11.56 1.07
C GLY A 65 11.71 -11.51 0.54
N PRO A 66 12.39 -12.65 0.29
CA PRO A 66 13.73 -12.66 -0.28
C PRO A 66 13.67 -12.39 -1.78
N MET A 67 14.85 -12.21 -2.35
CA MET A 67 15.02 -12.21 -3.79
C MET A 67 14.49 -13.50 -4.41
N GLY A 68 13.68 -13.36 -5.46
CA GLY A 68 13.14 -14.48 -6.22
C GLY A 68 11.93 -15.19 -5.63
N GLY A 69 11.34 -14.71 -4.52
CA GLY A 69 9.97 -15.14 -4.21
C GLY A 69 8.97 -14.59 -5.24
N SER A 70 7.71 -14.97 -5.09
CA SER A 70 6.64 -14.40 -5.90
C SER A 70 5.31 -14.47 -5.18
N TRP A 71 4.32 -13.75 -5.69
CA TRP A 71 2.95 -13.83 -5.21
C TRP A 71 2.00 -13.78 -6.41
N LYS A 72 0.78 -14.28 -6.22
CA LYS A 72 -0.30 -14.19 -7.19
C LYS A 72 -1.62 -14.02 -6.44
N ALA A 73 -2.59 -13.34 -7.03
CA ALA A 73 -3.87 -13.14 -6.40
C ALA A 73 -5.02 -13.50 -7.34
N TYR A 74 -6.01 -14.19 -6.81
CA TYR A 74 -7.24 -14.49 -7.52
C TYR A 74 -8.37 -13.75 -6.84
N GLY A 75 -9.41 -13.41 -7.60
CA GLY A 75 -10.60 -12.84 -6.99
C GLY A 75 -11.87 -13.39 -7.60
N ARG A 76 -12.95 -13.37 -6.82
CA ARG A 76 -14.27 -13.84 -7.24
C ARG A 76 -15.38 -12.97 -6.65
N THR A 77 -16.54 -12.99 -7.28
CA THR A 77 -17.80 -12.37 -6.82
C THR A 77 -18.78 -13.40 -6.28
N ASP A 78 -18.33 -14.62 -5.97
CA ASP A 78 -19.20 -15.73 -5.63
C ASP A 78 -20.05 -15.40 -4.39
N ALA A 79 -21.32 -15.81 -4.37
CA ALA A 79 -22.20 -15.59 -3.22
C ALA A 79 -21.99 -16.65 -2.13
N ASP A 80 -21.47 -17.82 -2.51
CA ASP A 80 -21.37 -19.02 -1.66
C ASP A 80 -20.05 -19.11 -0.87
N GLY A 81 -19.22 -18.06 -0.92
CA GLY A 81 -17.96 -17.96 -0.21
C GLY A 81 -16.75 -18.49 -1.00
N PRO A 82 -15.53 -18.37 -0.46
CA PRO A 82 -14.35 -18.91 -1.10
C PRO A 82 -14.43 -20.45 -1.07
N PRO A 83 -14.25 -21.15 -2.21
CA PRO A 83 -14.28 -22.61 -2.22
C PRO A 83 -13.17 -23.19 -1.33
N ALA A 84 -13.48 -24.34 -0.71
CA ALA A 84 -12.52 -25.08 0.10
C ALA A 84 -11.40 -25.67 -0.77
N GLY A 85 -10.15 -25.60 -0.30
CA GLY A 85 -8.97 -26.09 -1.03
C GLY A 85 -8.44 -25.09 -2.07
N PRO A 86 -7.31 -25.37 -2.73
CA PRO A 86 -6.63 -24.41 -3.59
C PRO A 86 -7.51 -23.99 -4.78
N TRP A 87 -7.51 -22.70 -5.10
CA TRP A 87 -8.09 -22.19 -6.34
C TRP A 87 -7.15 -22.61 -7.46
N ILE A 88 -7.70 -23.37 -8.39
CA ILE A 88 -7.00 -23.76 -9.62
C ILE A 88 -6.87 -22.50 -10.48
N ASP A 89 -5.73 -22.39 -11.16
CA ASP A 89 -5.46 -21.37 -12.18
C ASP A 89 -6.49 -21.52 -13.30
N ASP A 90 -7.63 -20.84 -13.16
CA ASP A 90 -8.70 -20.78 -14.15
C ASP A 90 -8.78 -19.33 -14.67
N PRO A 91 -8.37 -19.08 -15.93
CA PRO A 91 -8.41 -17.76 -16.54
C PRO A 91 -9.78 -17.09 -16.50
N ALA A 92 -10.87 -17.86 -16.38
CA ALA A 92 -12.23 -17.33 -16.28
C ALA A 92 -12.55 -16.71 -14.90
N THR A 93 -11.81 -17.09 -13.86
CA THR A 93 -11.96 -16.56 -12.48
C THR A 93 -10.72 -15.80 -12.01
N GLU A 94 -9.77 -15.56 -12.90
CA GLU A 94 -8.50 -14.92 -12.61
C GLU A 94 -8.62 -13.40 -12.72
N LEU A 95 -8.41 -12.71 -11.59
CA LEU A 95 -8.47 -11.24 -11.53
C LEU A 95 -7.09 -10.59 -11.57
N PHE A 96 -6.06 -11.20 -10.97
CA PHE A 96 -4.69 -10.66 -10.93
C PHE A 96 -3.67 -11.73 -11.35
N GLU A 97 -3.29 -11.75 -12.62
CA GLU A 97 -2.18 -12.58 -13.09
C GLU A 97 -0.83 -11.91 -12.72
N TYR A 98 0.00 -12.68 -12.01
CA TYR A 98 1.46 -12.61 -11.90
C TYR A 98 2.15 -11.22 -11.93
N VAL A 99 2.79 -10.83 -10.81
CA VAL A 99 3.89 -9.84 -10.82
C VAL A 99 4.92 -10.17 -9.72
N GLY A 100 6.20 -10.24 -10.09
CA GLY A 100 7.33 -10.38 -9.15
C GLY A 100 7.42 -9.26 -8.11
N TRP A 101 8.24 -9.45 -7.07
CA TRP A 101 8.40 -8.46 -6.00
C TRP A 101 9.00 -7.13 -6.51
N GLY A 102 8.51 -6.01 -5.98
CA GLY A 102 9.23 -4.73 -6.01
C GLY A 102 10.22 -4.69 -4.84
N GLU A 103 11.49 -4.97 -5.08
CA GLU A 103 12.51 -4.93 -4.03
C GLU A 103 12.99 -3.50 -3.74
N PHE A 104 13.36 -3.24 -2.48
CA PHE A 104 14.37 -2.21 -2.23
C PHE A 104 15.69 -2.78 -2.76
N PRO A 105 16.49 -2.02 -3.51
CA PRO A 105 17.88 -2.42 -3.72
C PRO A 105 18.51 -2.66 -2.33
N PRO A 106 19.28 -3.74 -2.13
CA PRO A 106 20.01 -3.93 -0.89
C PRO A 106 20.79 -2.64 -0.62
N SER A 107 20.72 -2.13 0.61
CA SER A 107 21.46 -0.93 0.95
C SER A 107 22.94 -1.19 0.69
N ALA A 108 23.61 -0.29 -0.03
CA ALA A 108 25.01 -0.45 -0.42
C ALA A 108 25.97 -0.62 0.77
N ASP A 109 25.50 -0.30 1.97
CA ASP A 109 26.21 -0.37 3.24
C ASP A 109 25.88 -1.62 4.08
N GLY A 110 24.87 -2.42 3.72
CA GLY A 110 24.43 -3.58 4.51
C GLY A 110 23.91 -3.22 5.91
N VAL A 111 23.65 -1.94 6.21
CA VAL A 111 23.28 -1.46 7.55
C VAL A 111 21.78 -1.53 7.80
N PHE A 112 20.95 -1.54 6.75
CA PHE A 112 19.50 -1.73 6.92
C PHE A 112 19.21 -3.19 7.30
N ARG A 113 19.06 -3.41 8.61
CA ARG A 113 18.75 -4.72 9.22
C ARG A 113 17.36 -5.26 8.85
N ASP A 114 16.46 -4.41 8.36
CA ASP A 114 15.13 -4.81 7.90
C ASP A 114 14.99 -4.56 6.40
N ARG A 115 15.09 -5.62 5.59
CA ARG A 115 14.57 -5.62 4.22
C ARG A 115 13.05 -5.54 4.30
N ARG A 116 12.50 -4.34 4.41
CA ARG A 116 11.08 -4.10 4.14
C ARG A 116 10.96 -4.04 2.64
N ALA A 117 9.94 -4.65 2.06
CA ALA A 117 9.66 -4.58 0.63
C ALA A 117 8.16 -4.37 0.44
N HIS A 118 7.81 -3.90 -0.76
CA HIS A 118 6.44 -3.67 -1.17
C HIS A 118 6.18 -4.41 -2.47
N ALA A 119 5.00 -5.00 -2.61
CA ALA A 119 4.46 -5.44 -3.88
C ALA A 119 3.25 -4.59 -4.21
N LEU A 120 3.08 -4.26 -5.49
CA LEU A 120 1.98 -3.46 -5.99
C LEU A 120 1.61 -4.04 -7.34
N MET A 121 0.32 -4.15 -7.61
CA MET A 121 -0.24 -4.48 -8.91
C MET A 121 -1.44 -3.60 -9.16
N THR A 122 -1.60 -3.21 -10.43
CA THR A 122 -2.79 -2.51 -10.87
C THR A 122 -3.39 -3.15 -12.12
N LEU A 123 -4.71 -3.21 -12.20
CA LEU A 123 -5.46 -3.62 -13.37
C LEU A 123 -5.68 -2.43 -14.31
N PRO A 124 -5.78 -2.69 -15.62
CA PRO A 124 -6.13 -1.65 -16.59
C PRO A 124 -7.55 -1.10 -16.40
N ALA A 125 -8.45 -1.84 -15.75
CA ALA A 125 -9.79 -1.39 -15.42
C ALA A 125 -10.28 -2.05 -14.11
N PRO A 126 -11.10 -1.36 -13.29
CA PRO A 126 -11.70 -1.95 -12.10
C PRO A 126 -12.61 -3.14 -12.43
N ARG A 127 -12.49 -4.21 -11.65
CA ARG A 127 -13.36 -5.40 -11.74
C ARG A 127 -14.11 -5.59 -10.43
N PRO A 128 -15.36 -6.09 -10.44
CA PRO A 128 -16.07 -6.42 -9.21
C PRO A 128 -15.40 -7.61 -8.53
N VAL A 129 -15.11 -7.47 -7.23
CA VAL A 129 -14.48 -8.51 -6.41
C VAL A 129 -15.11 -8.51 -5.03
N ARG A 130 -15.38 -9.68 -4.49
CA ARG A 130 -15.76 -9.87 -3.09
C ARG A 130 -14.71 -10.67 -2.34
N TYR A 131 -14.34 -11.83 -2.89
CA TYR A 131 -13.34 -12.70 -2.30
C TYR A 131 -12.02 -12.55 -3.02
N LEU A 132 -10.93 -12.43 -2.28
CA LEU A 132 -9.57 -12.48 -2.81
C LEU A 132 -8.81 -13.62 -2.15
N ARG A 133 -8.04 -14.36 -2.95
CA ARG A 133 -7.07 -15.33 -2.46
C ARG A 133 -5.69 -14.95 -2.93
N ILE A 134 -4.77 -14.80 -1.98
CA ILE A 134 -3.40 -14.37 -2.24
C ILE A 134 -2.48 -15.55 -1.98
N TYR A 135 -1.83 -16.06 -3.01
CA TYR A 135 -0.83 -17.10 -2.88
C TYR A 135 0.57 -16.51 -2.77
N ILE A 136 1.37 -17.08 -1.88
CA ILE A 136 2.75 -16.68 -1.68
C ILE A 136 3.67 -17.85 -2.04
N ASN A 137 4.68 -17.56 -2.86
CA ASN A 137 5.80 -18.44 -3.13
C ASN A 137 7.04 -17.89 -2.41
N TRP A 138 7.40 -18.57 -1.32
CA TRP A 138 8.55 -18.22 -0.49
C TRP A 138 9.62 -19.31 -0.62
N PRO A 139 10.76 -19.01 -1.30
CA PRO A 139 11.86 -19.95 -1.47
C PRO A 139 12.90 -19.91 -0.33
N GLY A 140 12.71 -19.12 0.72
CA GLY A 140 13.69 -18.95 1.80
C GLY A 140 13.67 -20.08 2.85
N PRO A 141 14.74 -20.26 3.65
CA PRO A 141 14.76 -21.22 4.75
C PRO A 141 13.76 -20.81 5.83
N ALA A 142 12.69 -21.60 5.95
CA ALA A 142 11.51 -21.26 6.76
C ALA A 142 11.79 -21.25 8.27
N ASP A 143 12.85 -21.93 8.69
CA ASP A 143 13.31 -22.11 10.07
C ASP A 143 14.15 -20.95 10.61
N LEU A 144 14.76 -20.14 9.73
CA LEU A 144 15.67 -19.06 10.13
C LEU A 144 15.09 -17.65 9.91
N ASN A 145 14.16 -17.49 8.95
CA ASN A 145 13.53 -16.20 8.70
C ASN A 145 12.12 -16.41 8.13
N PRO A 146 11.07 -16.46 8.95
CA PRO A 146 9.71 -16.62 8.44
C PRO A 146 9.32 -15.42 7.57
N TRP A 147 8.53 -15.64 6.52
CA TRP A 147 7.99 -14.52 5.76
C TRP A 147 6.97 -13.78 6.62
N ASN A 148 7.11 -12.47 6.73
CA ASN A 148 6.20 -11.59 7.43
C ASN A 148 5.61 -10.59 6.45
N LEU A 149 4.35 -10.23 6.65
CA LEU A 149 3.64 -9.18 5.92
C LEU A 149 3.04 -8.20 6.92
N GLY A 150 3.20 -6.90 6.64
CA GLY A 150 2.72 -5.84 7.52
C GLY A 150 1.32 -5.31 7.18
N VAL A 151 1.02 -5.11 5.89
CA VAL A 151 -0.26 -4.54 5.46
C VAL A 151 -0.69 -5.10 4.11
N ILE A 152 -1.98 -5.35 3.96
CA ILE A 152 -2.65 -5.57 2.66
C ILE A 152 -3.45 -4.31 2.37
N ALA A 153 -3.12 -3.61 1.27
CA ALA A 153 -3.84 -2.43 0.81
C ALA A 153 -4.50 -2.72 -0.53
N ILE A 154 -5.83 -2.75 -0.54
CA ILE A 154 -6.62 -3.11 -1.73
C ILE A 154 -7.75 -2.13 -1.96
N GLY A 155 -8.08 -1.91 -3.23
CA GLY A 155 -9.29 -1.20 -3.61
C GLY A 155 -9.24 -0.59 -5.00
N LYS A 156 -10.06 0.44 -5.20
CA LYS A 156 -10.11 1.24 -6.42
C LYS A 156 -9.24 2.47 -6.28
N ARG A 157 -8.23 2.63 -7.14
CA ARG A 157 -7.43 3.86 -7.20
C ARG A 157 -8.24 5.01 -7.74
N TRP A 158 -7.97 6.18 -7.18
CA TRP A 158 -8.35 7.45 -7.74
C TRP A 158 -7.16 8.01 -8.49
N GLU A 159 -7.36 8.23 -9.79
CA GLU A 159 -6.37 8.76 -10.71
C GLU A 159 -7.04 9.88 -11.50
N PRO A 160 -6.49 11.12 -11.48
CA PRO A 160 -7.05 12.20 -12.27
C PRO A 160 -6.97 11.87 -13.77
N GLY A 161 -7.99 12.22 -14.55
CA GLY A 161 -8.05 11.94 -15.97
C GLY A 161 -6.93 12.63 -16.75
N ARG A 162 -6.36 11.92 -17.74
CA ARG A 162 -5.38 12.48 -18.69
C ARG A 162 -6.13 13.23 -19.79
N ASP A 163 -6.09 14.55 -19.78
CA ASP A 163 -6.43 15.30 -20.98
C ASP A 163 -5.20 15.33 -21.89
N THR A 164 -5.35 14.92 -23.15
CA THR A 164 -4.24 14.69 -24.07
C THR A 164 -3.44 15.95 -24.45
N ASN A 165 -3.93 17.14 -24.07
CA ASN A 165 -3.35 18.43 -24.47
C ASN A 165 -2.98 19.37 -23.31
N GLU A 166 -3.26 19.03 -22.05
CA GLU A 166 -2.87 19.84 -20.89
C GLU A 166 -2.10 18.93 -19.92
N MET A 167 -0.89 19.32 -19.52
CA MET A 167 -0.13 18.63 -18.48
C MET A 167 -0.90 18.72 -17.15
N ARG A 168 -1.88 17.85 -16.93
CA ARG A 168 -2.50 17.63 -15.63
C ARG A 168 -1.44 16.94 -14.76
N GLY A 169 -0.73 17.75 -13.99
CA GLY A 169 0.48 17.37 -13.29
C GLY A 169 0.22 17.07 -11.83
N PHE A 170 0.63 15.88 -11.40
CA PHE A 170 1.02 15.71 -10.00
C PHE A 170 2.42 16.28 -9.85
N ASP A 171 2.54 17.34 -9.07
CA ASP A 171 3.82 17.94 -8.74
C ASP A 171 4.24 17.51 -7.34
N TRP A 172 5.34 16.78 -7.25
CA TRP A 172 6.08 16.68 -6.02
C TRP A 172 6.59 18.08 -5.70
N GLY A 173 6.02 18.71 -4.67
CA GLY A 173 6.41 20.05 -4.25
C GLY A 173 7.84 20.08 -3.69
N SER A 174 8.13 21.06 -2.83
CA SER A 174 9.45 21.20 -2.19
C SER A 174 9.72 20.17 -1.07
N GLY A 175 9.56 18.89 -1.37
CA GLY A 175 10.44 17.85 -0.89
C GLY A 175 9.93 16.95 0.24
N TRP A 176 10.59 15.79 0.28
CA TRP A 176 10.63 14.85 1.39
C TRP A 176 11.15 15.53 2.65
N ARG A 177 10.53 15.22 3.79
CA ARG A 177 10.99 15.70 5.10
C ARG A 177 11.14 14.53 6.06
N ALA A 178 12.22 14.53 6.83
CA ALA A 178 12.33 13.66 8.00
C ALA A 178 11.54 14.27 9.16
N ASN A 179 10.58 13.52 9.69
CA ASN A 179 9.92 13.86 10.94
C ASN A 179 10.51 13.00 12.05
N ASP A 180 11.29 13.62 12.93
CA ASP A 180 11.86 13.01 14.13
C ASP A 180 11.06 13.49 15.36
N PRO A 181 10.16 12.67 15.91
CA PRO A 181 9.40 13.03 17.10
C PRO A 181 10.17 12.74 18.40
N SER A 182 11.48 12.48 18.33
CA SER A 182 12.32 12.26 19.50
C SER A 182 12.36 13.51 20.39
N GLU A 183 12.30 13.30 21.69
CA GLU A 183 12.38 14.38 22.68
C GLU A 183 13.77 14.41 23.30
N VAL A 184 14.42 15.57 23.31
CA VAL A 184 15.65 15.81 24.08
C VAL A 184 15.29 16.68 25.27
N ARG A 185 15.63 16.23 26.48
CA ARG A 185 15.41 16.97 27.73
C ARG A 185 16.75 17.18 28.42
N THR A 186 17.01 18.42 28.81
CA THR A 186 18.16 18.77 29.65
C THR A 186 17.74 18.63 31.11
N HIS A 187 18.51 17.89 31.89
CA HIS A 187 18.32 17.75 33.32
C HIS A 187 18.97 18.91 34.09
N ASP A 188 18.47 19.18 35.30
CA ASP A 188 19.06 20.12 36.25
C ASP A 188 20.43 19.59 36.71
N GLY A 189 21.46 19.90 35.93
CA GLY A 189 22.81 19.31 36.03
C GLY A 189 23.59 19.36 34.71
N GLY A 190 22.94 19.69 33.59
CA GLY A 190 23.57 19.85 32.27
C GLY A 190 23.65 18.57 31.45
N GLU A 191 23.29 17.41 32.03
CA GLU A 191 23.14 16.15 31.30
C GLU A 191 21.89 16.16 30.43
N GLN A 192 21.98 15.61 29.21
CA GLN A 192 20.86 15.49 28.29
C GLN A 192 20.39 14.04 28.23
N SER A 193 19.09 13.81 28.45
CA SER A 193 18.44 12.56 28.08
C SER A 193 17.73 12.73 26.75
N SER A 194 17.76 11.69 25.91
CA SER A 194 17.00 11.64 24.66
C SER A 194 16.06 10.45 24.70
N TRP A 195 14.77 10.70 24.51
CA TRP A 195 13.81 9.65 24.22
C TRP A 195 13.70 9.50 22.71
N ARG A 196 14.42 8.51 22.19
CA ARG A 196 14.49 8.25 20.75
C ARG A 196 13.23 7.58 20.26
N ARG A 197 12.60 8.18 19.26
CA ARG A 197 11.49 7.60 18.50
C ARG A 197 11.95 7.31 17.08
N ALA A 198 11.16 6.54 16.34
CA ALA A 198 11.45 6.25 14.95
C ALA A 198 11.26 7.51 14.09
N VAL A 199 12.24 7.81 13.25
CA VAL A 199 12.16 8.90 12.27
C VAL A 199 11.32 8.41 11.10
N VAL A 200 10.26 9.13 10.77
CA VAL A 200 9.32 8.79 9.69
C VAL A 200 9.43 9.78 8.54
N PRO A 201 9.36 9.33 7.27
CA PRO A 201 9.31 10.24 6.15
C PRO A 201 7.93 10.90 6.05
N GLU A 202 7.93 12.20 5.80
CA GLU A 202 6.76 12.98 5.40
C GLU A 202 6.94 13.40 3.94
N VAL A 203 5.89 13.19 3.14
CA VAL A 203 5.87 13.51 1.72
C VAL A 203 4.81 14.56 1.41
N ARG A 204 5.12 15.44 0.47
CA ARG A 204 4.25 16.53 0.04
C ARG A 204 4.04 16.44 -1.46
N GLY A 205 2.79 16.35 -1.86
CA GLY A 205 2.35 16.25 -3.24
C GLY A 205 1.29 17.27 -3.57
N THR A 206 1.25 17.73 -4.82
CA THR A 206 0.23 18.63 -5.31
C THR A 206 -0.48 18.01 -6.51
N PHE A 207 -1.79 17.84 -6.42
CA PHE A 207 -2.65 17.62 -7.59
C PHE A 207 -3.08 18.98 -8.15
N SER A 208 -2.75 19.24 -9.41
CA SER A 208 -3.12 20.47 -10.11
C SER A 208 -4.09 20.19 -11.26
N HIS A 209 -4.83 21.21 -11.69
CA HIS A 209 -5.68 21.16 -12.88
C HIS A 209 -6.82 20.11 -12.81
N LEU A 210 -7.38 19.91 -11.62
CA LEU A 210 -8.52 18.99 -11.42
C LEU A 210 -9.84 19.62 -11.87
N THR A 211 -10.67 18.82 -12.54
CA THR A 211 -12.07 19.13 -12.86
C THR A 211 -12.94 19.16 -11.61
N ASP A 212 -14.14 19.72 -11.70
CA ASP A 212 -15.10 19.76 -10.57
C ASP A 212 -15.47 18.38 -10.04
N ALA A 213 -15.64 17.41 -10.94
CA ALA A 213 -15.93 16.03 -10.56
C ALA A 213 -14.75 15.41 -9.79
N GLU A 214 -13.53 15.55 -10.29
CA GLU A 214 -12.31 15.05 -9.65
C GLU A 214 -12.06 15.72 -8.28
N VAL A 215 -12.33 17.03 -8.17
CA VAL A 215 -12.25 17.75 -6.89
C VAL A 215 -13.24 17.18 -5.89
N SER A 216 -14.49 16.92 -6.31
CA SER A 216 -15.51 16.34 -5.44
C SER A 216 -15.14 14.92 -4.99
N GLU A 217 -14.62 14.09 -5.89
CA GLU A 217 -14.16 12.73 -5.57
C GLU A 217 -12.97 12.73 -4.62
N LEU A 218 -11.93 13.53 -4.91
CA LEU A 218 -10.76 13.66 -4.04
C LEU A 218 -11.16 14.17 -2.65
N LYS A 219 -12.07 15.15 -2.59
CA LYS A 219 -12.61 15.65 -1.31
C LYS A 219 -13.35 14.55 -0.56
N ALA A 220 -14.13 13.71 -1.23
CA ALA A 220 -14.80 12.59 -0.59
C ALA A 220 -13.80 11.58 0.01
N ILE A 221 -12.71 11.27 -0.72
CA ILE A 221 -11.64 10.38 -0.24
C ILE A 221 -10.96 10.98 1.00
N ILE A 222 -10.58 12.26 0.93
CA ILE A 222 -9.91 12.98 2.02
C ILE A 222 -10.79 13.04 3.26
N MET A 223 -12.06 13.40 3.10
CA MET A 223 -13.02 13.46 4.23
C MET A 223 -13.28 12.09 4.83
N ALA A 224 -13.30 11.04 4.00
CA ALA A 224 -13.50 9.68 4.45
C ALA A 224 -12.27 9.09 5.16
N ALA A 225 -11.05 9.46 4.78
CA ALA A 225 -9.84 9.00 5.46
C ALA A 225 -9.54 9.83 6.72
N ALA A 226 -9.85 11.13 6.66
CA ALA A 226 -9.51 12.12 7.68
C ALA A 226 -8.01 12.00 8.09
N ARG A 227 -7.71 12.18 9.37
CA ARG A 227 -6.36 11.97 9.94
C ARG A 227 -6.18 10.58 10.57
N THR A 228 -7.20 9.73 10.48
CA THR A 228 -7.30 8.50 11.28
C THR A 228 -7.07 7.24 10.45
N GLU A 229 -7.44 7.27 9.18
CA GLU A 229 -7.27 6.14 8.28
C GLU A 229 -6.08 6.36 7.34
N PRO A 230 -5.41 5.28 6.91
CA PRO A 230 -4.27 5.37 6.03
C PRO A 230 -4.72 5.64 4.59
N LEU A 231 -3.85 6.32 3.86
CA LEU A 231 -3.91 6.46 2.41
C LEU A 231 -2.67 5.82 1.80
N LEU A 232 -2.85 5.20 0.64
CA LEU A 232 -1.78 4.76 -0.23
C LEU A 232 -1.63 5.75 -1.37
N LEU A 233 -0.51 6.47 -1.41
CA LEU A 233 -0.11 7.37 -2.49
C LEU A 233 1.06 6.73 -3.24
N VAL A 234 0.96 6.63 -4.55
CA VAL A 234 2.00 6.00 -5.38
C VAL A 234 2.51 6.96 -6.43
N GLU A 235 3.81 7.24 -6.40
CA GLU A 235 4.49 8.04 -7.42
C GLU A 235 4.66 7.22 -8.70
N SER A 236 4.15 7.72 -9.83
CA SER A 236 4.29 7.16 -11.18
C SER A 236 4.59 5.65 -11.30
N SER A 237 3.55 4.81 -11.36
CA SER A 237 3.69 3.35 -11.46
C SER A 237 3.82 2.84 -12.89
N ASP A 238 4.63 3.48 -13.75
CA ASP A 238 4.68 3.11 -15.18
C ASP A 238 5.44 1.80 -15.47
N ALA A 239 6.05 1.18 -14.46
CA ALA A 239 6.47 -0.22 -14.55
C ALA A 239 6.40 -0.93 -13.18
N LEU A 240 5.54 -1.95 -13.14
CA LEU A 240 5.51 -2.98 -12.11
C LEU A 240 6.88 -3.69 -12.11
N GLY A 241 7.63 -3.59 -11.01
CA GLY A 241 8.97 -4.18 -10.89
C GLY A 241 10.16 -3.20 -11.08
N ASP A 242 9.91 -1.89 -11.14
CA ASP A 242 10.98 -0.89 -11.18
C ASP A 242 11.86 -0.94 -9.92
N ALA A 243 13.19 -0.95 -10.13
CA ALA A 243 14.16 -0.67 -9.07
C ALA A 243 13.88 0.75 -8.51
N GLY A 244 13.33 0.82 -7.30
CA GLY A 244 12.90 2.09 -6.70
C GLY A 244 11.42 2.13 -6.29
N MET A 245 10.64 1.08 -6.58
CA MET A 245 9.22 1.01 -6.23
C MET A 245 8.93 1.32 -4.75
N PRO A 246 9.76 0.92 -3.78
CA PRO A 246 9.48 1.25 -2.39
C PRO A 246 9.64 2.73 -2.03
N GLN A 247 10.55 3.45 -2.68
CA GLN A 247 10.65 4.90 -2.54
C GLN A 247 9.47 5.60 -3.21
N LYS A 248 8.80 4.95 -4.17
CA LYS A 248 7.64 5.48 -4.88
C LYS A 248 6.30 5.19 -4.18
N ILE A 249 6.29 4.42 -3.08
CA ILE A 249 5.08 4.03 -2.37
C ILE A 249 5.04 4.74 -1.01
N HIS A 250 3.94 5.41 -0.72
CA HIS A 250 3.72 6.12 0.52
C HIS A 250 2.42 5.65 1.15
N TYR A 251 2.56 4.97 2.29
CA TYR A 251 1.43 4.49 3.05
C TYR A 251 1.44 5.14 4.43
N GLY A 252 0.37 5.85 4.78
CA GLY A 252 0.25 6.45 6.10
C GLY A 252 -0.86 7.48 6.22
N SER A 253 -0.76 8.37 7.19
CA SER A 253 -1.85 9.29 7.56
C SER A 253 -1.72 10.64 6.89
N LEU A 254 -2.86 11.21 6.52
CA LEU A 254 -2.95 12.59 6.08
C LEU A 254 -2.71 13.54 7.26
N ILE A 255 -1.77 14.47 7.10
CA ILE A 255 -1.44 15.48 8.11
C ILE A 255 -2.24 16.75 7.82
N GLU A 256 -2.14 17.21 6.58
CA GLU A 256 -2.60 18.52 6.14
C GLU A 256 -3.07 18.45 4.70
N VAL A 257 -4.11 19.24 4.42
CA VAL A 257 -4.68 19.42 3.09
C VAL A 257 -4.88 20.90 2.89
N ASP A 258 -4.14 21.47 1.95
CA ASP A 258 -4.31 22.86 1.55
C ASP A 258 -5.05 22.90 0.22
N PHE A 259 -6.18 23.62 0.22
CA PHE A 259 -6.95 23.91 -0.98
C PHE A 259 -6.72 25.36 -1.39
N PHE A 260 -6.15 25.56 -2.57
CA PHE A 260 -5.98 26.90 -3.12
C PHE A 260 -7.20 27.28 -3.95
N GLY A 261 -7.79 28.43 -3.61
CA GLY A 261 -9.03 28.93 -4.19
C GLY A 261 -9.00 29.10 -5.71
N ARG A 262 -10.17 28.95 -6.33
CA ARG A 262 -10.35 28.99 -7.79
C ARG A 262 -10.32 30.43 -8.30
N THR A 263 -9.38 30.72 -9.20
CA THR A 263 -9.51 31.88 -10.11
C THR A 263 -10.11 31.48 -11.46
N GLN A 264 -9.98 30.21 -11.88
CA GLN A 264 -10.57 29.63 -13.09
C GLN A 264 -10.96 28.16 -12.86
N PRO A 265 -11.93 27.59 -13.61
CA PRO A 265 -12.43 26.22 -13.40
C PRO A 265 -11.36 25.12 -13.44
N ASN A 266 -10.33 25.27 -14.26
CA ASN A 266 -9.21 24.32 -14.46
C ASN A 266 -7.93 24.72 -13.69
N LYS A 267 -8.03 25.66 -12.73
CA LYS A 267 -6.92 26.11 -11.88
C LYS A 267 -7.16 25.76 -10.42
N SER A 268 -7.65 24.56 -10.17
CA SER A 268 -7.73 23.99 -8.83
C SER A 268 -6.36 23.38 -8.47
N ARG A 269 -5.97 23.54 -7.20
CA ARG A 269 -4.75 22.96 -6.64
C ARG A 269 -5.06 22.39 -5.27
N PHE A 270 -4.84 21.08 -5.13
CA PHE A 270 -4.90 20.35 -3.87
C PHE A 270 -3.49 19.95 -3.47
N GLU A 271 -3.02 20.47 -2.35
CA GLU A 271 -1.78 20.02 -1.75
C GLU A 271 -2.09 19.06 -0.61
N LEU A 272 -1.41 17.91 -0.63
CA LEU A 272 -1.53 16.86 0.38
C LEU A 272 -0.18 16.70 1.08
N ARG A 273 -0.22 16.58 2.40
CA ARG A 273 0.92 16.15 3.22
C ARG A 273 0.59 14.83 3.88
N LEU A 274 1.41 13.81 3.60
CA LEU A 274 1.26 12.47 4.14
C LEU A 274 2.43 12.16 5.06
N ARG A 275 2.15 11.57 6.22
CA ARG A 275 3.16 10.98 7.10
C ARG A 275 3.17 9.47 6.89
N ASN A 276 4.29 8.93 6.44
CA ASN A 276 4.42 7.49 6.23
C ASN A 276 4.42 6.75 7.56
N TRP A 277 3.85 5.55 7.53
CA TRP A 277 3.91 4.60 8.63
C TRP A 277 5.14 3.68 8.46
N LEU A 278 5.62 3.13 9.57
CA LEU A 278 6.77 2.22 9.65
C LEU A 278 6.33 0.84 10.08
#